data_AF-A0A0J9VAP7-F1
#
_entry.id   AF-A0A0J9VAP7-F1
#
_cell.length_a   1.000
_cell.length_b   1.000
_cell.length_c   1.000
_cell.angle_alpha   90.00
_cell.angle_beta   90.00
_cell.angle_gamma   90.00
#
_symmetry.space_group_name_H-M   'P 1'
#
loop_
_entity.id
_entity.type
_entity.pdbx_description
1 polymer ?
#
loop_
_entity_poly.entity_id
_entity_poly.type
_entity_poly.pdbx_seq_one_letter_code
_entity_poly.pdbx_strand_id
1 'polypeptide(L)'
;MNPQYYSLYPFLNKIWNLYDSFNEPVGEGGSKGLYDSICKHATKSLDDDKTKYHNICMNIIRNLDPNCENPEGCISHSTRCNNVNIWLYNYKDKKNLNKKYIIESIFQLSRTFGTVNKPYECPYYSYDENFEEPINIILLKMFDYNTDIIKSTLEYERDPNYSSAQRYLCKFVELYKKMYSEYCSGTHTKTQKGNKTCGELNTLKDLYNMFRSLYHEISPKIPSLEAKEDELLAKCPSIQVQHLLQASVDGHSGSSTSKIPATIGTMAGVSSVFALLYKVNTKFI
;
A
#
# COMPACT_ATOMS: atom_id res chain seq x y z
N MET A 1 3.83 -7.73 5.54
CA MET A 1 2.67 -7.57 4.64
C MET A 1 1.86 -8.86 4.64
N ASN A 2 0.56 -8.84 4.33
CA ASN A 2 -0.23 -10.09 4.25
C ASN A 2 0.38 -11.00 3.16
N PRO A 3 0.76 -12.27 3.46
CA PRO A 3 1.35 -13.21 2.50
C PRO A 3 0.54 -13.39 1.20
N GLN A 4 -0.76 -13.12 1.25
CA GLN A 4 -1.64 -13.21 0.08
C GLN A 4 -1.39 -12.12 -0.97
N TYR A 5 -0.76 -10.98 -0.63
CA TYR A 5 -0.40 -9.97 -1.62
C TYR A 5 0.74 -10.43 -2.55
N TYR A 6 1.66 -11.26 -2.05
CA TYR A 6 2.79 -11.80 -2.81
C TYR A 6 2.32 -12.64 -4.00
N SER A 7 1.29 -13.47 -3.79
CA SER A 7 0.71 -14.31 -4.83
C SER A 7 -0.24 -13.57 -5.78
N LEU A 8 -0.88 -12.49 -5.31
CA LEU A 8 -1.80 -11.70 -6.12
C LEU A 8 -1.07 -10.73 -7.07
N TYR A 9 0.07 -10.18 -6.65
CA TYR A 9 0.83 -9.16 -7.38
C TYR A 9 2.31 -9.55 -7.52
N PRO A 10 2.62 -10.64 -8.25
CA PRO A 10 3.99 -11.14 -8.41
C PRO A 10 4.91 -10.15 -9.16
N PHE A 11 4.36 -9.25 -10.00
CA PHE A 11 5.16 -8.19 -10.65
C PHE A 11 5.86 -7.26 -9.65
N LEU A 12 5.40 -7.18 -8.39
CA LEU A 12 6.01 -6.39 -7.33
C LEU A 12 7.07 -7.15 -6.52
N ASN A 13 7.55 -8.31 -7.01
CA ASN A 13 8.49 -9.18 -6.27
C ASN A 13 9.75 -8.45 -5.76
N LYS A 14 10.30 -7.49 -6.53
CA LYS A 14 11.47 -6.71 -6.09
C LYS A 14 11.18 -5.94 -4.79
N ILE A 15 9.96 -5.46 -4.62
CA ILE A 15 9.52 -4.70 -3.44
C ILE A 15 9.19 -5.65 -2.29
N TRP A 16 8.60 -6.79 -2.60
CA TRP A 16 8.34 -7.86 -1.64
C TRP A 16 9.63 -8.37 -0.99
N ASN A 17 10.64 -8.68 -1.80
CA ASN A 17 11.96 -9.07 -1.32
C ASN A 17 12.60 -7.97 -0.49
N LEU A 18 12.43 -6.70 -0.89
CA LEU A 18 12.91 -5.56 -0.10
C LEU A 18 12.21 -5.52 1.27
N TYR A 19 10.88 -5.64 1.30
CA TYR A 19 10.12 -5.63 2.54
C TYR A 19 10.53 -6.77 3.48
N ASP A 20 10.79 -7.97 2.95
CA ASP A 20 11.24 -9.10 3.75
C ASP A 20 12.62 -8.82 4.37
N SER A 21 13.54 -8.22 3.60
CA SER A 21 14.86 -7.81 4.08
C SER A 21 14.82 -6.75 5.20
N PHE A 22 13.71 -6.04 5.38
CA PHE A 22 13.60 -5.00 6.41
C PHE A 22 13.61 -5.55 7.83
N ASN A 23 13.28 -6.84 8.02
CA ASN A 23 13.31 -7.48 9.33
C ASN A 23 14.64 -8.14 9.66
N GLU A 24 15.53 -8.27 8.68
CA GLU A 24 16.87 -8.84 8.90
C GLU A 24 17.67 -7.97 9.88
N PRO A 25 18.59 -8.53 10.68
CA PRO A 25 19.44 -7.75 11.57
C PRO A 25 20.45 -6.91 10.78
N VAL A 26 20.99 -5.85 11.38
CA VAL A 26 22.07 -5.07 10.78
C VAL A 26 23.38 -5.88 10.89
N GLY A 27 23.86 -6.39 9.76
CA GLY A 27 25.12 -7.14 9.66
C GLY A 27 26.32 -6.37 10.24
N GLU A 28 27.36 -7.10 10.64
CA GLU A 28 28.58 -6.49 11.20
C GLU A 28 29.41 -5.82 10.10
N GLY A 29 29.87 -4.57 10.33
CA GLY A 29 30.63 -3.77 9.37
C GLY A 29 29.85 -2.61 8.72
N GLY A 30 30.52 -1.83 7.86
CA GLY A 30 29.92 -0.75 7.06
C GLY A 30 29.34 0.43 7.87
N SER A 31 28.23 1.00 7.36
CA SER A 31 27.51 2.15 7.94
C SER A 31 26.83 1.89 9.30
N LYS A 32 26.98 0.69 9.89
CA LYS A 32 26.36 0.32 11.17
C LYS A 32 26.69 1.29 12.31
N GLY A 33 27.93 1.75 12.39
CA GLY A 33 28.35 2.73 13.40
C GLY A 33 27.64 4.08 13.24
N LEU A 34 27.42 4.52 12.00
CA LEU A 34 26.64 5.72 11.70
C LEU A 34 25.18 5.55 12.11
N TYR A 35 24.56 4.42 11.75
CA TYR A 35 23.17 4.13 12.13
C TYR A 35 22.99 4.12 13.65
N ASP A 36 23.89 3.44 14.35
CA ASP A 36 23.85 3.35 15.82
C ASP A 36 24.00 4.72 16.48
N SER A 37 24.87 5.59 15.95
CA SER A 37 25.01 6.97 16.42
C SER A 37 23.72 7.78 16.25
N ILE A 38 23.10 7.71 15.07
CA ILE A 38 21.80 8.35 14.79
C ILE A 38 20.74 7.84 15.77
N CYS A 39 20.66 6.53 15.97
CA CYS A 39 19.63 5.91 16.79
C CYS A 39 19.81 6.17 18.27
N LYS A 40 21.06 6.13 18.78
CA LYS A 40 21.36 6.56 20.15
C LYS A 40 20.97 8.01 20.39
N HIS A 41 21.15 8.87 19.40
CA HIS A 41 20.71 10.27 19.49
C HIS A 41 19.18 10.38 19.53
N ALA A 42 18.48 9.70 18.62
CA ALA A 42 17.03 9.73 18.51
C ALA A 42 16.33 9.23 19.79
N THR A 43 16.93 8.24 20.45
CA THR A 43 16.32 7.58 21.63
C THR A 43 16.94 8.02 22.95
N LYS A 44 17.76 9.09 22.97
CA LYS A 44 18.50 9.52 24.17
C LYS A 44 17.60 9.88 25.36
N SER A 45 16.40 10.39 25.08
CA SER A 45 15.41 10.84 26.07
C SER A 45 14.47 9.73 26.55
N LEU A 46 14.69 8.50 26.11
CA LEU A 46 13.89 7.36 26.53
C LEU A 46 14.58 6.62 27.66
N ASP A 47 13.78 6.23 28.65
CA ASP A 47 14.17 5.33 29.73
C ASP A 47 13.86 3.88 29.33
N ASP A 48 12.77 3.29 29.84
CA ASP A 48 12.44 1.86 29.69
C ASP A 48 12.25 1.40 28.23
N ASP A 49 11.78 2.29 27.35
CA ASP A 49 11.56 1.95 25.94
C ASP A 49 12.81 2.16 25.05
N LYS A 50 13.94 2.61 25.61
CA LYS A 50 15.11 3.02 24.84
C LYS A 50 15.60 1.93 23.88
N THR A 51 15.80 0.72 24.38
CA THR A 51 16.27 -0.42 23.58
C THR A 51 15.29 -0.76 22.46
N LYS A 52 13.98 -0.70 22.75
CA LYS A 52 12.93 -0.97 21.78
C LYS A 52 12.95 0.03 20.62
N TYR A 53 12.90 1.33 20.92
CA TYR A 53 12.92 2.37 19.87
C TYR A 53 14.27 2.46 19.17
N HIS A 54 15.36 2.08 19.83
CA HIS A 54 16.68 2.02 19.21
C HIS A 54 16.69 0.94 18.13
N ASN A 55 16.19 -0.26 18.41
CA ASN A 55 16.06 -1.33 17.42
C ASN A 55 15.14 -0.94 16.25
N ILE A 56 14.00 -0.28 16.54
CA ILE A 56 13.11 0.25 15.50
C ILE A 56 13.83 1.28 14.64
N CYS A 57 14.58 2.19 15.27
CA CYS A 57 15.39 3.18 14.58
C CYS A 57 16.43 2.51 13.66
N MET A 58 17.16 1.51 14.14
CA MET A 58 18.18 0.82 13.34
C MET A 58 17.58 0.23 12.06
N ASN A 59 16.39 -0.35 12.14
CA ASN A 59 15.67 -0.85 10.96
C ASN A 59 15.23 0.30 10.04
N ILE A 60 14.64 1.36 10.57
CA ILE A 60 14.21 2.52 9.76
C ILE A 60 15.42 3.14 9.02
N ILE A 61 16.47 3.48 9.75
CA ILE A 61 17.64 4.18 9.24
C ILE A 61 18.38 3.33 8.20
N ARG A 62 18.58 2.02 8.43
CA ARG A 62 19.19 1.14 7.42
C ARG A 62 18.38 1.11 6.12
N ASN A 63 17.06 0.98 6.24
CA ASN A 63 16.21 0.79 5.06
C ASN A 63 16.01 2.12 4.30
N LEU A 64 16.18 3.25 4.98
CA LEU A 64 16.26 4.57 4.38
C LEU A 64 17.65 4.94 3.85
N ASP A 65 18.74 4.25 4.22
CA ASP A 65 20.07 4.60 3.70
C ASP A 65 20.10 4.44 2.15
N PRO A 66 20.40 5.50 1.38
CA PRO A 66 20.58 5.41 -0.07
C PRO A 66 21.80 4.59 -0.49
N ASN A 67 22.76 4.37 0.40
CA ASN A 67 23.98 3.64 0.11
C ASN A 67 23.64 2.26 -0.46
N CYS A 68 24.21 2.00 -1.62
CA CYS A 68 23.89 0.84 -2.43
C CYS A 68 25.15 0.46 -3.19
N GLU A 69 25.63 -0.76 -2.96
CA GLU A 69 26.92 -1.22 -3.50
C GLU A 69 26.86 -1.48 -5.01
N ASN A 70 25.68 -1.82 -5.55
CA ASN A 70 25.48 -2.11 -6.97
C ASN A 70 24.51 -1.08 -7.63
N PRO A 71 25.02 -0.13 -8.42
CA PRO A 71 24.23 0.92 -9.09
C PRO A 71 23.06 0.41 -9.92
N GLU A 72 23.20 -0.72 -10.64
CA GLU A 72 22.18 -1.26 -11.53
C GLU A 72 20.99 -1.89 -10.77
N GLY A 73 21.20 -2.24 -9.50
CA GLY A 73 20.18 -2.81 -8.62
C GLY A 73 19.48 -1.80 -7.71
N CYS A 74 20.01 -0.58 -7.60
CA CYS A 74 19.61 0.35 -6.56
C CYS A 74 18.14 0.75 -6.63
N ILE A 75 17.53 0.79 -5.45
CA ILE A 75 16.15 1.22 -5.27
C ILE A 75 16.15 2.71 -5.01
N SER A 76 15.23 3.42 -5.68
CA SER A 76 15.11 4.86 -5.55
C SER A 76 14.81 5.27 -4.09
N HIS A 77 15.16 6.52 -3.76
CA HIS A 77 14.84 7.09 -2.46
C HIS A 77 13.34 7.03 -2.14
N SER A 78 12.50 7.43 -3.10
CA SER A 78 11.05 7.44 -2.94
C SER A 78 10.54 6.04 -2.63
N THR A 79 10.95 5.04 -3.42
CA THR A 79 10.55 3.64 -3.19
C THR A 79 10.99 3.15 -1.81
N ARG A 80 12.21 3.47 -1.33
CA ARG A 80 12.63 3.15 0.04
C ARG A 80 11.75 3.81 1.09
N CYS A 81 11.54 5.11 0.98
CA CYS A 81 10.74 5.89 1.91
C CYS A 81 9.31 5.34 2.05
N ASN A 82 8.70 5.05 0.91
CA ASN A 82 7.35 4.52 0.83
C ASN A 82 7.26 3.13 1.48
N ASN A 83 8.21 2.25 1.19
CA ASN A 83 8.27 0.91 1.79
C ASN A 83 8.48 0.96 3.30
N VAL A 84 9.36 1.83 3.79
CA VAL A 84 9.60 1.97 5.24
C VAL A 84 8.33 2.45 5.96
N ASN A 85 7.60 3.41 5.38
CA ASN A 85 6.33 3.87 5.91
C ASN A 85 5.26 2.76 5.93
N ILE A 86 5.16 1.96 4.87
CA ILE A 86 4.25 0.80 4.83
C ILE A 86 4.68 -0.27 5.84
N TRP A 87 5.97 -0.55 5.96
CA TRP A 87 6.51 -1.50 6.93
C TRP A 87 6.17 -1.08 8.35
N LEU A 88 6.38 0.20 8.68
CA LEU A 88 6.08 0.75 9.98
C LEU A 88 4.58 0.70 10.29
N TYR A 89 3.73 0.97 9.30
CA TYR A 89 2.28 0.82 9.42
C TYR A 89 1.85 -0.62 9.78
N ASN A 90 2.55 -1.60 9.21
CA ASN A 90 2.29 -3.04 9.39
C ASN A 90 3.16 -3.67 10.48
N TYR A 91 3.89 -2.87 11.26
CA TYR A 91 4.77 -3.38 12.30
C TYR A 91 3.97 -4.16 13.35
N LYS A 92 4.42 -5.38 13.67
CA LYS A 92 3.65 -6.33 14.50
C LYS A 92 3.26 -5.78 15.87
N ASP A 93 4.05 -4.85 16.40
CA ASP A 93 3.84 -4.23 17.71
C ASP A 93 3.32 -2.78 17.61
N LYS A 94 2.54 -2.47 16.57
CA LYS A 94 2.03 -1.11 16.28
C LYS A 94 1.31 -0.46 17.46
N LYS A 95 0.53 -1.22 18.22
CA LYS A 95 -0.19 -0.71 19.41
C LYS A 95 0.76 -0.15 20.47
N ASN A 96 2.00 -0.62 20.49
CA ASN A 96 3.03 -0.19 21.42
C ASN A 96 4.05 0.77 20.76
N LEU A 97 3.75 1.31 19.57
CA LEU A 97 4.45 2.46 18.95
C LEU A 97 3.79 3.78 19.39
N ASN A 98 3.62 3.98 20.69
CA ASN A 98 2.91 5.12 21.26
C ASN A 98 3.74 6.41 21.32
N LYS A 99 5.07 6.36 21.14
CA LYS A 99 5.97 7.52 21.15
C LYS A 99 6.22 8.03 19.74
N LYS A 100 5.15 8.51 19.10
CA LYS A 100 5.18 9.02 17.71
C LYS A 100 6.26 10.09 17.49
N TYR A 101 6.48 10.97 18.45
CA TYR A 101 7.51 12.01 18.36
C TYR A 101 8.93 11.45 18.18
N ILE A 102 9.21 10.25 18.72
CA ILE A 102 10.49 9.56 18.50
C ILE A 102 10.59 9.05 17.07
N ILE A 103 9.53 8.44 16.55
CA ILE A 103 9.46 8.00 15.15
C ILE A 103 9.67 9.20 14.21
N GLU A 104 8.96 10.30 14.43
CA GLU A 104 9.15 11.54 13.67
C GLU A 104 10.60 12.03 13.74
N SER A 105 11.20 12.01 14.93
CA SER A 105 12.61 12.37 15.11
C SER A 105 13.56 11.44 14.33
N ILE A 106 13.30 10.14 14.27
CA ILE A 106 14.09 9.18 13.49
C ILE A 106 14.04 9.52 11.99
N PHE A 107 12.84 9.76 11.43
CA PHE A 107 12.70 10.15 10.01
C PHE A 107 13.32 11.53 9.73
N GLN A 108 13.28 12.46 10.69
CA GLN A 108 13.99 13.74 10.54
C GLN A 108 15.51 13.53 10.52
N LEU A 109 16.03 12.66 11.38
CA LEU A 109 17.46 12.35 11.43
C LEU A 109 17.92 11.58 10.19
N SER A 110 17.07 10.79 9.53
CA SER A 110 17.47 10.11 8.28
C SER A 110 17.85 11.09 7.15
N ARG A 111 17.48 12.37 7.27
CA ARG A 111 17.92 13.42 6.33
C ARG A 111 19.43 13.61 6.32
N THR A 112 20.16 13.12 7.33
CA THR A 112 21.64 13.15 7.35
C THR A 112 22.27 12.37 6.20
N PHE A 113 21.51 11.48 5.54
CA PHE A 113 21.96 10.81 4.32
C PHE A 113 21.89 11.68 3.06
N GLY A 114 21.16 12.80 3.12
CA GLY A 114 21.06 13.75 2.02
C GLY A 114 22.29 14.65 1.90
N THR A 115 22.42 15.27 0.74
CA THR A 115 23.38 16.36 0.52
C THR A 115 22.63 17.67 0.27
N VAL A 116 23.31 18.81 0.36
CA VAL A 116 22.72 20.13 0.06
C VAL A 116 22.03 20.15 -1.31
N ASN A 117 22.57 19.41 -2.29
CA ASN A 117 22.07 19.38 -3.67
C ASN A 117 21.04 18.27 -3.92
N LYS A 118 20.87 17.33 -2.98
CA LYS A 118 19.87 16.26 -3.02
C LYS A 118 19.32 16.04 -1.60
N PRO A 119 18.37 16.88 -1.16
CA PRO A 119 17.73 16.67 0.12
C PRO A 119 17.01 15.32 0.10
N TYR A 120 17.42 14.45 1.02
CA TYR A 120 16.88 13.10 1.17
C TYR A 120 15.71 13.18 2.15
N GLU A 121 14.57 13.68 1.68
CA GLU A 121 13.40 13.88 2.51
C GLU A 121 12.47 12.67 2.45
N CYS A 122 12.37 11.98 3.59
CA CYS A 122 11.35 10.96 3.81
C CYS A 122 10.50 11.38 5.01
N PRO A 123 9.27 11.89 4.79
CA PRO A 123 8.38 12.17 5.90
C PRO A 123 7.80 10.87 6.47
N TYR A 124 7.57 10.87 7.79
CA TYR A 124 6.79 9.83 8.44
C TYR A 124 5.29 10.03 8.13
N TYR A 125 4.64 8.99 7.62
CA TYR A 125 3.22 8.96 7.33
C TYR A 125 2.44 8.13 8.38
N SER A 126 1.79 8.83 9.31
CA SER A 126 0.83 8.20 10.23
C SER A 126 -0.50 7.95 9.50
N TYR A 127 -0.63 6.82 8.79
CA TYR A 127 -1.81 6.58 7.96
C TYR A 127 -3.11 6.53 8.78
N ASP A 128 -3.11 5.92 9.98
CA ASP A 128 -4.31 5.82 10.84
C ASP A 128 -4.82 7.18 11.33
N GLU A 129 -3.95 8.19 11.44
CA GLU A 129 -4.36 9.55 11.85
C GLU A 129 -4.82 10.39 10.67
N ASN A 130 -4.34 10.09 9.47
CA ASN A 130 -4.52 10.94 8.30
C ASN A 130 -5.66 10.49 7.39
N PHE A 131 -6.05 9.21 7.41
CA PHE A 131 -6.98 8.66 6.43
C PHE A 131 -8.13 7.89 7.05
N GLU A 132 -9.28 7.88 6.36
CA GLU A 132 -10.49 7.14 6.78
C GLU A 132 -10.30 5.63 6.63
N GLU A 133 -9.72 5.20 5.50
CA GLU A 133 -9.37 3.79 5.25
C GLU A 133 -7.87 3.65 4.89
N PRO A 134 -6.97 3.68 5.89
CA PRO A 134 -5.52 3.62 5.72
C PRO A 134 -5.01 2.49 4.81
N ILE A 135 -5.56 1.28 4.95
CA ILE A 135 -5.14 0.10 4.17
C ILE A 135 -5.47 0.29 2.69
N ASN A 136 -6.64 0.86 2.39
CA ASN A 136 -7.07 1.09 1.02
C ASN A 136 -6.26 2.21 0.38
N ILE A 137 -5.93 3.27 1.13
CA ILE A 137 -4.97 4.29 0.70
C ILE A 137 -3.61 3.67 0.39
N ILE A 138 -3.04 2.84 1.28
CA ILE A 138 -1.75 2.18 1.03
C ILE A 138 -1.80 1.35 -0.27
N LEU A 139 -2.86 0.58 -0.48
CA LEU A 139 -3.02 -0.25 -1.68
C LEU A 139 -3.10 0.58 -2.96
N LEU A 140 -3.76 1.73 -2.93
CA LEU A 140 -3.81 2.66 -4.06
C LEU A 140 -2.44 3.34 -4.29
N LYS A 141 -1.76 3.78 -3.24
CA LYS A 141 -0.43 4.44 -3.35
C LYS A 141 0.65 3.52 -3.89
N MET A 142 0.49 2.20 -3.75
CA MET A 142 1.37 1.26 -4.43
C MET A 142 1.41 1.44 -5.96
N PHE A 143 0.42 2.07 -6.58
CA PHE A 143 0.46 2.40 -8.00
C PHE A 143 1.57 3.42 -8.25
N ASP A 144 1.48 4.58 -7.58
CA ASP A 144 2.45 5.68 -7.68
C ASP A 144 3.88 5.17 -7.46
N TYR A 145 4.07 4.40 -6.40
CA TYR A 145 5.39 3.92 -5.96
C TYR A 145 6.06 2.96 -6.93
N ASN A 146 5.26 2.30 -7.79
CA ASN A 146 5.70 1.20 -8.64
C ASN A 146 5.32 1.43 -10.11
N THR A 147 5.07 2.68 -10.48
CA THR A 147 4.64 3.09 -11.82
C THR A 147 5.57 2.55 -12.91
N ASP A 148 6.90 2.61 -12.71
CA ASP A 148 7.87 2.13 -13.70
C ASP A 148 7.81 0.61 -13.90
N ILE A 149 7.59 -0.15 -12.83
CA ILE A 149 7.47 -1.61 -12.89
C ILE A 149 6.14 -1.99 -13.55
N ILE A 150 5.06 -1.29 -13.20
CA ILE A 150 3.74 -1.47 -13.82
C ILE A 150 3.82 -1.18 -15.31
N LYS A 151 4.46 -0.07 -15.69
CA LYS A 151 4.70 0.31 -17.08
C LYS A 151 5.43 -0.81 -17.83
N SER A 152 6.64 -1.18 -17.39
CA SER A 152 7.47 -2.15 -18.11
C SER A 152 6.79 -3.52 -18.22
N THR A 153 6.05 -3.93 -17.19
CA THR A 153 5.27 -5.18 -17.20
C THR A 153 4.12 -5.14 -18.22
N LEU A 154 3.47 -3.97 -18.40
CA LEU A 154 2.33 -3.81 -19.31
C LEU A 154 2.72 -3.46 -20.75
N GLU A 155 3.95 -3.01 -21.00
CA GLU A 155 4.48 -2.78 -22.35
C GLU A 155 4.65 -4.08 -23.14
N TYR A 156 4.88 -5.20 -22.45
CA TYR A 156 5.13 -6.49 -23.09
C TYR A 156 4.04 -7.52 -22.73
N GLU A 157 3.09 -7.76 -23.64
CA GLU A 157 1.97 -8.69 -23.42
C GLU A 157 2.38 -10.14 -23.11
N ARG A 158 3.57 -10.54 -23.56
CA ARG A 158 4.15 -11.86 -23.28
C ARG A 158 4.87 -11.93 -21.93
N ASP A 159 4.89 -10.84 -21.15
CA ASP A 159 5.42 -10.86 -19.78
C ASP A 159 4.55 -11.80 -18.93
N PRO A 160 5.14 -12.76 -18.21
CA PRO A 160 4.37 -13.71 -17.40
C PRO A 160 3.52 -13.01 -16.31
N ASN A 161 3.88 -11.79 -15.94
CA ASN A 161 3.16 -10.99 -14.96
C ASN A 161 2.19 -9.96 -15.57
N TYR A 162 2.09 -9.86 -16.90
CA TYR A 162 1.22 -8.91 -17.59
C TYR A 162 -0.21 -8.92 -17.03
N SER A 163 -0.84 -10.09 -17.00
CA SER A 163 -2.21 -10.24 -16.49
C SER A 163 -2.35 -9.86 -15.01
N SER A 164 -1.29 -10.05 -14.21
CA SER A 164 -1.31 -9.69 -12.79
C SER A 164 -1.21 -8.17 -12.57
N ALA A 165 -0.43 -7.46 -13.39
CA ALA A 165 -0.35 -6.00 -13.39
C ALA A 165 -1.65 -5.37 -13.91
N GLN A 166 -2.24 -5.92 -14.99
CA GLN A 166 -3.53 -5.47 -15.49
C GLN A 166 -4.63 -5.64 -14.43
N ARG A 167 -4.66 -6.80 -13.77
CA ARG A 167 -5.59 -7.08 -12.67
C ARG A 167 -5.42 -6.12 -11.49
N TYR A 168 -4.18 -5.73 -11.18
CA TYR A 168 -3.91 -4.72 -10.16
C TYR A 168 -4.55 -3.37 -10.53
N LEU A 169 -4.38 -2.90 -11.77
CA LEU A 169 -4.95 -1.61 -12.21
C LEU A 169 -6.48 -1.64 -12.30
N CYS A 170 -7.07 -2.78 -12.62
CA CYS A 170 -8.51 -2.98 -12.51
C CYS A 170 -9.01 -2.77 -11.08
N LYS A 171 -8.38 -3.44 -10.11
CA LYS A 171 -8.71 -3.27 -8.69
C LYS A 171 -8.42 -1.86 -8.18
N PHE A 172 -7.37 -1.21 -8.68
CA PHE A 172 -7.07 0.18 -8.38
C PHE A 172 -8.25 1.08 -8.77
N VAL A 173 -8.77 0.94 -10.00
CA VAL A 173 -9.90 1.76 -10.47
C VAL A 173 -11.18 1.49 -9.66
N GLU A 174 -11.51 0.22 -9.39
CA GLU A 174 -12.68 -0.13 -8.57
C GLU A 174 -12.59 0.46 -7.16
N LEU A 175 -11.44 0.27 -6.51
CA LEU A 175 -11.21 0.74 -5.15
C LEU A 175 -11.21 2.27 -5.09
N TYR A 176 -10.54 2.92 -6.04
CA TYR A 176 -10.52 4.37 -6.16
C TYR A 176 -11.95 4.92 -6.26
N LYS A 177 -12.76 4.38 -7.17
CA LYS A 177 -14.15 4.81 -7.38
C LYS A 177 -14.98 4.67 -6.12
N LYS A 178 -14.87 3.53 -5.44
CA LYS A 178 -15.55 3.27 -4.18
C LYS A 178 -15.17 4.33 -3.13
N MET A 179 -13.87 4.49 -2.88
CA MET A 179 -13.38 5.43 -1.88
C MET A 179 -13.73 6.89 -2.21
N TYR A 180 -13.63 7.28 -3.47
CA TYR A 180 -13.98 8.63 -3.91
C TYR A 180 -15.48 8.91 -3.73
N SER A 181 -16.33 7.95 -4.10
CA SER A 181 -17.77 8.06 -3.90
C SER A 181 -18.13 8.18 -2.41
N GLU A 182 -17.49 7.39 -1.56
CA GLU A 182 -17.78 7.32 -0.12
C GLU A 182 -17.30 8.58 0.62
N TYR A 183 -16.08 9.04 0.35
CA TYR A 183 -15.45 10.10 1.14
C TYR A 183 -15.43 11.48 0.46
N CYS A 184 -15.58 11.55 -0.87
CA CYS A 184 -15.31 12.78 -1.63
C CYS A 184 -16.50 13.37 -2.37
N SER A 185 -17.47 12.55 -2.78
CA SER A 185 -18.62 12.96 -3.60
C SER A 185 -19.83 13.52 -2.84
N GLY A 186 -19.83 13.51 -1.49
CA GLY A 186 -20.96 13.99 -0.67
C GLY A 186 -20.87 15.46 -0.24
N THR A 187 -22.03 16.04 0.12
CA THR A 187 -22.17 17.38 0.74
C THR A 187 -21.91 17.39 2.25
N HIS A 188 -21.53 16.25 2.83
CA HIS A 188 -21.23 16.14 4.24
C HIS A 188 -20.00 16.97 4.62
N THR A 189 -20.05 17.56 5.82
CA THR A 189 -18.91 18.27 6.40
C THR A 189 -17.73 17.30 6.48
N LYS A 190 -16.72 17.52 5.63
CA LYS A 190 -15.55 16.64 5.58
C LYS A 190 -14.76 16.79 6.88
N THR A 191 -14.56 15.67 7.56
CA THR A 191 -13.62 15.58 8.69
C THR A 191 -12.20 15.93 8.21
N GLN A 192 -11.28 16.21 9.14
CA GLN A 192 -9.88 16.41 8.77
C GLN A 192 -9.30 15.21 8.01
N LYS A 193 -9.67 13.98 8.41
CA LYS A 193 -9.29 12.73 7.74
C LYS A 193 -9.92 12.59 6.36
N GLY A 194 -11.20 12.91 6.22
CA GLY A 194 -11.91 12.93 4.94
C GLY A 194 -11.25 13.90 3.96
N ASN A 195 -10.88 15.10 4.41
CA ASN A 195 -10.16 16.07 3.57
C ASN A 195 -8.80 15.54 3.10
N LYS A 196 -8.01 14.94 4.00
CA LYS A 196 -6.72 14.33 3.66
C LYS A 196 -6.88 13.13 2.73
N THR A 197 -7.87 12.29 2.96
CA THR A 197 -8.24 11.14 2.10
C THR A 197 -8.58 11.62 0.69
N CYS A 198 -9.43 12.64 0.56
CA CYS A 198 -9.76 13.20 -0.75
C CYS A 198 -8.60 13.90 -1.43
N GLY A 199 -7.74 14.60 -0.68
CA GLY A 199 -6.51 15.16 -1.21
C GLY A 199 -5.63 14.09 -1.85
N GLU A 200 -5.40 12.99 -1.13
CA GLU A 200 -4.61 11.86 -1.63
C GLU A 200 -5.27 11.17 -2.85
N LEU A 201 -6.58 10.95 -2.82
CA LEU A 201 -7.30 10.39 -3.96
C LEU A 201 -7.20 11.30 -5.20
N ASN A 202 -7.32 12.62 -5.04
CA ASN A 202 -7.15 13.55 -6.15
C ASN A 202 -5.73 13.49 -6.74
N THR A 203 -4.70 13.42 -5.90
CA THR A 203 -3.32 13.21 -6.37
C THR A 203 -3.18 11.91 -7.16
N LEU A 204 -3.73 10.80 -6.66
CA LEU A 204 -3.70 9.51 -7.35
C LEU A 204 -4.47 9.53 -8.67
N LYS A 205 -5.59 10.28 -8.74
CA LYS A 205 -6.33 10.50 -9.99
C LYS A 205 -5.46 11.16 -11.03
N ASP A 206 -4.78 12.25 -10.66
CA ASP A 206 -3.93 13.01 -11.58
C ASP A 206 -2.77 12.15 -12.09
N LEU A 207 -2.12 11.41 -11.19
CA LEU A 207 -1.03 10.48 -11.54
C LEU A 207 -1.50 9.37 -12.49
N TYR A 208 -2.65 8.74 -12.21
CA TYR A 208 -3.17 7.67 -13.06
C TYR A 208 -3.60 8.18 -14.44
N ASN A 209 -4.21 9.36 -14.51
CA ASN A 209 -4.58 10.00 -15.77
C ASN A 209 -3.34 10.41 -16.58
N MET A 210 -2.31 10.92 -15.91
CA MET A 210 -1.03 11.22 -16.54
C MET A 210 -0.37 9.96 -17.10
N PHE A 211 -0.32 8.88 -16.32
CA PHE A 211 0.20 7.58 -16.76
C PHE A 211 -0.49 7.10 -18.04
N ARG A 212 -1.83 7.14 -18.07
CA ARG A 212 -2.61 6.76 -19.26
C ARG A 212 -2.36 7.67 -20.46
N SER A 213 -2.14 8.95 -20.24
CA SER A 213 -1.84 9.93 -21.29
C SER A 213 -0.45 9.71 -21.90
N LEU A 214 0.55 9.47 -21.04
CA LEU A 214 1.94 9.26 -21.45
C LEU A 214 2.13 7.91 -22.17
N TYR A 215 1.44 6.86 -21.72
CA TYR A 215 1.61 5.50 -22.23
C TYR A 215 0.41 5.07 -23.09
N HIS A 216 0.33 5.65 -24.29
CA HIS A 216 -0.76 5.44 -25.26
C HIS A 216 -0.94 3.98 -25.70
N GLU A 217 0.11 3.15 -25.66
CA GLU A 217 0.02 1.72 -25.97
C GLU A 217 -0.62 0.91 -24.82
N ILE A 218 -0.48 1.39 -23.58
CA ILE A 218 -1.05 0.75 -22.38
C ILE A 218 -2.49 1.21 -22.15
N SER A 219 -2.80 2.48 -22.40
CA SER A 219 -4.10 3.10 -22.10
C SER A 219 -5.34 2.35 -22.61
N PRO A 220 -5.35 1.75 -23.82
CA PRO A 220 -6.47 0.95 -24.31
C PRO A 220 -6.69 -0.34 -23.52
N LYS A 221 -5.65 -0.86 -22.86
CA LYS A 221 -5.63 -2.16 -22.17
C LYS A 221 -6.07 -2.07 -20.71
N ILE A 222 -6.24 -0.87 -20.17
CA ILE A 222 -6.58 -0.61 -18.77
C ILE A 222 -7.79 0.32 -18.65
N PRO A 223 -8.62 0.18 -17.61
CA PRO A 223 -9.82 1.00 -17.45
C PRO A 223 -9.48 2.47 -17.12
N SER A 224 -10.33 3.39 -17.59
CA SER A 224 -10.32 4.78 -17.10
C SER A 224 -10.94 4.89 -15.69
N LEU A 225 -10.65 5.97 -14.96
CA LEU A 225 -11.32 6.22 -13.67
C LEU A 225 -12.80 6.56 -13.85
N GLU A 226 -13.18 6.98 -15.05
CA GLU A 226 -14.54 7.25 -15.48
C GLU A 226 -15.20 6.04 -16.17
N ALA A 227 -14.50 4.90 -16.27
CA ALA A 227 -14.92 3.74 -17.04
C ALA A 227 -16.29 3.25 -16.59
N LYS A 228 -17.21 3.05 -17.52
CA LYS A 228 -18.49 2.41 -17.20
C LYS A 228 -18.30 0.92 -16.92
N GLU A 229 -19.33 0.28 -16.40
CA GLU A 229 -19.28 -1.14 -16.02
C GLU A 229 -18.94 -2.06 -17.19
N ASP A 230 -19.46 -1.77 -18.38
CA ASP A 230 -19.13 -2.47 -19.62
C ASP A 230 -17.65 -2.34 -20.01
N GLU A 231 -17.08 -1.13 -19.92
CA GLU A 231 -15.64 -0.92 -20.16
C GLU A 231 -14.79 -1.66 -19.12
N LEU A 232 -15.18 -1.60 -17.84
CA LEU A 232 -14.51 -2.32 -16.76
C LEU A 232 -14.54 -3.83 -17.03
N LEU A 233 -15.71 -4.40 -17.34
CA LEU A 233 -15.83 -5.83 -17.64
C LEU A 233 -15.00 -6.22 -18.87
N ALA A 234 -14.96 -5.39 -19.92
CA ALA A 234 -14.19 -5.67 -21.12
C ALA A 234 -12.67 -5.69 -20.86
N LYS A 235 -12.17 -4.77 -20.02
CA LYS A 235 -10.73 -4.61 -19.75
C LYS A 235 -10.23 -5.38 -18.52
N CYS A 236 -11.14 -5.84 -17.67
CA CYS A 236 -10.83 -6.48 -16.39
C CYS A 236 -11.44 -7.88 -16.31
N PRO A 237 -10.78 -8.90 -16.88
CA PRO A 237 -11.26 -10.28 -16.87
C PRO A 237 -11.50 -10.84 -15.45
N SER A 238 -10.78 -10.33 -14.45
CA SER A 238 -10.97 -10.75 -13.05
C SER A 238 -12.33 -10.35 -12.46
N ILE A 239 -12.92 -9.25 -12.93
CA ILE A 239 -14.25 -8.80 -12.49
C ILE A 239 -15.31 -9.75 -13.05
N GLN A 240 -15.16 -10.19 -14.31
CA GLN A 240 -16.06 -11.16 -14.92
C GLN A 240 -16.15 -12.45 -14.10
N VAL A 241 -15.01 -12.97 -13.62
CA VAL A 241 -14.98 -14.19 -12.78
C VAL A 241 -15.69 -13.97 -11.43
N GLN A 242 -15.50 -12.82 -10.78
CA GLN A 242 -16.21 -12.51 -9.53
C GLN A 242 -17.72 -12.35 -9.74
N HIS A 243 -18.13 -11.67 -10.81
CA HIS A 243 -19.54 -11.50 -11.15
C HIS A 243 -20.22 -12.83 -11.52
N LEU A 244 -19.53 -13.71 -12.25
CA LEU A 244 -20.02 -15.06 -12.56
C LEU A 244 -20.18 -15.92 -11.31
N LEU A 245 -19.24 -15.83 -10.36
CA LEU A 245 -19.34 -16.51 -9.07
C LEU A 245 -20.50 -15.95 -8.25
N GLN A 246 -20.71 -14.63 -8.24
CA GLN A 246 -21.79 -13.99 -7.51
C GLN A 246 -23.17 -14.35 -8.10
N ALA A 247 -23.30 -14.32 -9.43
CA ALA A 247 -24.50 -14.79 -10.13
C ALA A 247 -24.79 -16.28 -9.92
N SER A 248 -23.76 -17.13 -9.75
CA SER A 248 -23.96 -18.56 -9.44
C SER A 248 -24.45 -18.80 -8.00
N VAL A 249 -24.08 -17.93 -7.06
CA VAL A 249 -24.56 -17.97 -5.67
C VAL A 249 -26.00 -17.48 -5.60
N ASP A 250 -26.35 -16.42 -6.35
CA ASP A 250 -27.72 -15.91 -6.45
C ASP A 250 -28.63 -16.84 -7.26
N GLY A 251 -28.06 -17.65 -8.16
CA GLY A 251 -28.76 -18.61 -9.02
C GLY A 251 -29.11 -19.95 -8.37
N HIS A 252 -28.74 -20.22 -7.11
CA HIS A 252 -29.06 -21.47 -6.43
C HIS A 252 -30.31 -21.43 -5.53
N SER A 253 -31.13 -20.38 -5.63
CA SER A 253 -32.46 -20.35 -4.98
C SER A 253 -33.49 -21.09 -5.85
N GLY A 254 -33.25 -22.39 -6.06
CA GLY A 254 -34.13 -23.32 -6.75
C GLY A 254 -34.47 -24.51 -5.86
N SER A 255 -35.52 -24.36 -5.06
CA SER A 255 -36.28 -25.40 -4.36
C SER A 255 -35.52 -26.33 -3.39
N SER A 256 -35.59 -26.02 -2.10
CA SER A 256 -35.94 -26.98 -1.04
C SER A 256 -36.37 -26.24 0.22
N THR A 257 -37.53 -26.61 0.71
CA THR A 257 -38.24 -26.03 1.86
C THR A 257 -37.51 -26.27 3.19
N SER A 258 -37.11 -25.20 3.88
CA SER A 258 -37.08 -25.16 5.34
C SER A 258 -37.25 -23.72 5.84
N LYS A 259 -38.25 -23.52 6.70
CA LYS A 259 -38.61 -22.24 7.31
C LYS A 259 -37.56 -21.88 8.37
N ILE A 260 -36.92 -20.72 8.26
CA ILE A 260 -36.21 -20.06 9.36
C ILE A 260 -36.61 -18.56 9.34
N PRO A 261 -36.88 -17.92 10.49
CA PRO A 261 -37.37 -16.54 10.52
C PRO A 261 -36.30 -15.55 10.07
N ALA A 262 -36.69 -14.59 9.24
CA ALA A 262 -35.87 -13.48 8.82
C ALA A 262 -35.63 -12.52 9.99
N THR A 263 -34.39 -12.44 10.48
CA THR A 263 -33.90 -11.25 11.18
C THR A 263 -33.30 -10.32 10.13
N ILE A 264 -33.98 -9.20 9.91
CA ILE A 264 -33.54 -8.12 9.02
C ILE A 264 -32.33 -7.46 9.67
N GLY A 265 -31.14 -7.88 9.24
CA GLY A 265 -29.91 -7.12 9.40
C GLY A 265 -29.53 -6.58 8.03
N THR A 266 -29.65 -5.27 7.83
CA THR A 266 -29.20 -4.57 6.64
C THR A 266 -27.67 -4.72 6.52
N MET A 267 -27.20 -5.80 5.89
CA MET A 267 -25.81 -5.91 5.47
C MET A 267 -25.67 -5.13 4.15
N ALA A 268 -25.24 -3.87 4.26
CA ALA A 268 -24.63 -3.19 3.13
C ALA A 268 -23.41 -4.02 2.68
N GLY A 269 -23.39 -4.38 1.39
CA GLY A 269 -22.46 -5.32 0.81
C GLY A 269 -21.00 -4.90 0.96
N VAL A 270 -20.32 -5.47 1.95
CA VAL A 270 -18.86 -5.59 1.94
C VAL A 270 -18.57 -6.80 1.06
N SER A 271 -17.98 -6.59 -0.12
CA SER A 271 -17.51 -7.69 -0.98
C SER A 271 -16.69 -8.66 -0.11
N SER A 272 -17.22 -9.88 0.02
CA SER A 272 -16.83 -10.93 0.98
C SER A 272 -15.36 -11.33 0.88
N VAL A 273 -14.69 -10.97 -0.21
CA VAL A 273 -13.25 -11.19 -0.40
C VAL A 273 -12.40 -10.32 0.54
N PHE A 274 -12.74 -9.05 0.78
CA PHE A 274 -11.93 -8.17 1.64
C PHE A 274 -12.10 -8.47 3.14
N ALA A 275 -13.31 -8.88 3.56
CA ALA A 275 -13.55 -9.35 4.92
C ALA A 275 -12.76 -10.64 5.23
N LEU A 276 -12.59 -11.53 4.23
CA LEU A 276 -11.72 -12.70 4.36
C LEU A 276 -10.24 -12.32 4.45
N LEU A 277 -9.77 -11.30 3.71
CA LEU A 277 -8.38 -10.78 3.83
C LEU A 277 -8.07 -10.21 5.23
N TYR A 278 -9.05 -9.59 5.88
CA TYR A 278 -8.91 -9.05 7.23
C TYR A 278 -8.99 -10.17 8.30
N LYS A 279 -9.87 -11.16 8.10
CA LYS A 279 -10.12 -12.26 9.07
C LYS A 279 -8.98 -13.27 9.18
N VAL A 280 -8.11 -13.39 8.17
CA VAL A 280 -6.93 -14.28 8.24
C VAL A 280 -5.84 -13.71 9.15
N ASN A 281 -5.78 -12.38 9.35
CA ASN A 281 -4.76 -11.74 10.20
C ASN A 281 -5.11 -11.70 11.69
N THR A 282 -6.34 -12.03 12.10
CA THR A 282 -6.76 -11.99 13.52
C THR A 282 -6.64 -13.34 14.24
N LYS A 283 -6.08 -14.37 13.59
CA LYS A 283 -5.97 -15.74 14.15
C LYS A 283 -4.59 -16.19 14.60
N PHE A 284 -3.62 -15.30 14.71
CA PHE A 284 -2.37 -15.59 15.43
C PHE A 284 -2.33 -14.74 16.71
N ILE A 285 -2.97 -15.29 17.74
CA ILE A 285 -2.72 -14.98 19.16
C ILE A 285 -1.59 -15.90 19.61
#